data_AF-A0A535A1L1-F1
#
_entry.id   AF-A0A535A1L1-F1
#
_cell.length_a   1.000
_cell.length_b   1.000
_cell.length_c   1.000
_cell.angle_alpha   90.00
_cell.angle_beta   90.00
_cell.angle_gamma   90.00
#
_symmetry.space_group_name_H-M   'P 1'
#
loop_
_entity.id
_entity.type
_entity.pdbx_description
1 polymer ?
#
loop_
_entity_poly.entity_id
_entity_poly.type
_entity_poly.pdbx_seq_one_letter_code
_entity_poly.pdbx_strand_id
1 'polypeptide(L)' 'MAAVLQTAVDDRWGSVHRQVPRQWSADEIKGVRLATAYLASTDRTWPFSFENVCEALGLDPTVLRQELQKELRT' A
#
# COMPACT_ATOMS: atom_id res chain seq x y z
N MET A 1 6.86 -5.38 13.88
CA MET A 1 5.88 -4.89 12.89
C MET A 1 6.45 -3.75 12.05
N ALA A 2 7.07 -2.73 12.64
CA ALA A 2 7.78 -1.68 11.87
C ALA A 2 8.83 -2.23 10.89
N ALA A 3 9.66 -3.19 11.33
CA ALA A 3 10.66 -3.83 10.47
C ALA A 3 10.05 -4.53 9.25
N VAL A 4 8.87 -5.16 9.40
CA VAL A 4 8.19 -5.85 8.29
C VAL A 4 7.67 -4.84 7.26
N LEU A 5 7.14 -3.70 7.73
CA LEU A 5 6.70 -2.61 6.85
C LEU A 5 7.90 -1.97 6.13
N GLN A 6 9.03 -1.81 6.81
CA GLN A 6 10.24 -1.26 6.23
C GLN A 6 10.80 -2.17 5.13
N THR A 7 10.87 -3.48 5.39
CA THR A 7 11.28 -4.47 4.39
C THR A 7 10.35 -4.47 3.17
N ALA A 8 9.03 -4.33 3.37
CA ALA A 8 8.08 -4.26 2.25
C ALA A 8 8.24 -2.98 1.41
N VAL A 9 8.61 -1.85 2.04
CA VAL A 9 8.91 -0.59 1.34
C VAL A 9 10.20 -0.73 0.52
N ASP A 10 11.24 -1.34 1.09
CA ASP A 10 12.52 -1.56 0.41
C ASP A 10 12.40 -2.55 -0.77
N ASP A 11 11.66 -3.66 -0.60
CA ASP A 11 11.39 -4.64 -1.66
C ASP A 11 10.64 -4.02 -2.84
N ARG A 12 9.69 -3.10 -2.58
CA ARG A 12 8.96 -2.37 -3.61
C ARG A 12 9.89 -1.51 -4.46
N TRP A 13 10.86 -0.85 -3.83
CA TRP A 13 11.84 -0.01 -4.54
C TRP A 13 12.84 -0.85 -5.35
N GLY A 14 13.12 -2.08 -4.92
CA GLY A 14 14.00 -3.03 -5.62
C GLY A 14 13.35 -3.76 -6.81
N SER A 15 12.03 -3.92 -6.83
CA SER A 15 11.33 -4.81 -7.77
C SER A 15 10.80 -4.15 -9.06
N VAL A 16 11.15 -2.89 -9.35
CA VAL A 16 10.59 -2.11 -10.47
C VAL A 16 10.95 -2.68 -11.88
N HIS A 17 11.74 -3.76 -12.01
CA HIS A 17 12.28 -4.21 -13.30
C HIS A 17 11.99 -5.68 -13.66
N ARG A 18 10.72 -6.08 -13.79
CA ARG A 18 10.29 -7.16 -14.73
C ARG A 18 8.76 -7.21 -14.88
N GLN A 19 8.23 -6.77 -16.01
CA GLN A 19 6.81 -6.95 -16.35
C GLN A 19 6.65 -7.91 -17.53
N VAL A 20 6.02 -9.05 -17.26
CA VAL A 20 5.38 -9.96 -18.23
C VAL A 20 3.87 -9.86 -17.95
N PRO A 21 2.97 -9.90 -18.94
CA PRO A 21 1.54 -9.75 -18.68
C PRO A 21 1.04 -10.96 -17.90
N ARG A 22 0.78 -10.78 -16.60
CA ARG A 22 0.29 -11.82 -15.70
C ARG A 22 -1.23 -11.72 -15.65
N GLN A 23 -1.91 -12.82 -15.95
CA GLN A 23 -3.35 -12.92 -15.70
C GLN A 23 -3.57 -12.98 -14.19
N TRP A 24 -4.31 -11.99 -13.65
CA TRP A 24 -4.57 -11.91 -12.22
C TRP A 24 -5.60 -12.95 -11.79
N SER A 25 -5.30 -13.66 -10.72
CA SER A 25 -6.21 -14.55 -10.02
C SER A 25 -7.30 -13.77 -9.27
N ALA A 26 -8.39 -14.47 -8.92
CA ALA A 26 -9.47 -13.88 -8.12
C ALA A 26 -8.97 -13.39 -6.74
N ASP A 27 -8.01 -14.10 -6.14
CA ASP A 27 -7.41 -13.72 -4.87
C ASP A 27 -6.56 -12.46 -4.97
N GLU A 28 -5.81 -12.28 -6.07
CA GLU A 28 -5.07 -11.04 -6.37
C GLU A 28 -6.04 -9.86 -6.54
N ILE A 29 -7.13 -10.03 -7.28
CA ILE A 29 -8.16 -8.99 -7.47
C ILE A 29 -8.80 -8.62 -6.12
N LYS A 30 -9.11 -9.62 -5.28
CA LYS A 30 -9.66 -9.40 -3.93
C LYS A 30 -8.65 -8.66 -3.05
N GLY A 31 -7.38 -9.04 -3.11
CA GLY A 31 -6.29 -8.38 -2.39
C GLY A 31 -6.17 -6.91 -2.77
N VAL A 32 -6.18 -6.59 -4.07
CA VAL A 32 -6.15 -5.20 -4.56
C VAL A 32 -7.36 -4.41 -4.05
N ARG A 33 -8.56 -4.99 -4.09
CA ARG A 33 -9.77 -4.30 -3.57
C ARG A 33 -9.68 -4.00 -2.08
N LEU A 34 -9.19 -4.94 -1.27
CA LEU A 34 -9.00 -4.75 0.16
C LEU A 34 -7.92 -3.70 0.46
N ALA A 35 -6.81 -3.72 -0.28
CA ALA A 35 -5.76 -2.71 -0.17
C ALA A 35 -6.29 -1.32 -0.51
N THR A 36 -7.06 -1.18 -1.59
CA THR A 36 -7.68 0.11 -1.97
C THR A 36 -8.66 0.60 -0.90
N ALA A 37 -9.48 -0.29 -0.32
CA ALA A 37 -10.40 0.07 0.75
C ALA A 37 -9.66 0.53 2.02
N TYR A 38 -8.55 -0.15 2.36
CA TYR A 38 -7.68 0.24 3.46
C TYR A 38 -7.05 1.62 3.23
N LEU A 39 -6.49 1.85 2.04
CA LEU A 39 -5.90 3.14 1.65
C LEU A 39 -6.94 4.27 1.58
N ALA A 40 -8.21 3.96 1.35
CA ALA A 40 -9.29 4.95 1.34
C ALA A 40 -9.82 5.27 2.74
N SER A 41 -9.65 4.37 3.71
CA SER A 41 -10.15 4.55 5.07
C SER A 41 -9.50 5.75 5.77
N THR A 42 -10.30 6.58 6.43
CA THR A 42 -9.86 7.72 7.26
C THR A 42 -10.16 7.48 8.75
N ASP A 43 -10.48 6.23 9.11
CA ASP A 43 -10.81 5.88 10.49
C ASP A 43 -9.57 5.85 11.37
N ARG A 44 -9.33 6.91 12.14
CA ARG A 44 -8.21 7.02 13.09
C ARG A 44 -8.43 6.29 14.41
N THR A 45 -9.64 5.77 14.68
CA THR A 45 -9.93 5.09 15.95
C THR A 45 -9.21 3.75 16.05
N TRP A 46 -8.90 3.14 14.91
CA TRP A 46 -8.14 1.89 14.85
C TRP A 46 -6.63 2.16 14.88
N PRO A 47 -5.86 1.56 15.81
CA PRO A 47 -4.41 1.80 15.93
C PRO A 47 -3.60 1.49 14.67
N PHE A 48 -4.09 0.58 13.82
CA PHE A 48 -3.44 0.20 12.56
C PHE A 48 -4.09 0.83 11.32
N SER A 49 -4.88 1.89 11.52
CA SER A 49 -5.37 2.69 10.41
C SER A 49 -4.20 3.20 9.56
N PHE A 50 -4.46 3.38 8.27
CA PHE A 50 -3.47 3.89 7.34
C PHE A 50 -2.85 5.20 7.83
N GLU A 51 -3.66 6.10 8.39
CA GLU A 51 -3.21 7.39 8.90
C GLU A 51 -2.30 7.23 10.13
N ASN A 52 -2.68 6.38 11.08
CA ASN A 52 -1.87 6.13 12.28
C ASN A 52 -0.52 5.47 11.93
N VAL A 53 -0.51 4.56 10.94
CA VAL A 53 0.74 3.95 10.46
C VAL A 53 1.61 5.01 9.76
N CYS A 54 1.03 5.88 8.92
CA CYS A 54 1.78 6.96 8.29
C CYS A 54 2.37 7.93 9.32
N GLU A 55 1.57 8.35 10.31
CA GLU A 55 2.02 9.23 11.40
C GLU A 55 3.16 8.59 12.20
N ALA A 56 3.04 7.30 12.56
CA ALA A 56 4.07 6.56 13.29
C ALA A 56 5.39 6.42 12.50
N LEU A 57 5.32 6.43 11.17
CA LEU A 57 6.47 6.35 10.28
C LEU A 57 6.97 7.74 9.85
N GLY A 58 6.32 8.84 10.25
CA GLY A 58 6.65 10.19 9.82
C GLY A 58 6.37 10.48 8.34
N LEU A 59 5.43 9.73 7.75
CA LEU A 59 5.02 9.86 6.34
C LEU A 59 3.74 10.70 6.24
N ASP A 60 3.62 11.50 5.18
CA ASP A 60 2.36 12.20 4.87
C ASP A 60 1.36 11.21 4.22
N PRO A 61 0.25 10.89 4.90
CA PRO A 61 -0.74 9.95 4.37
C PRO A 61 -1.39 10.42 3.07
N THR A 62 -1.52 11.73 2.84
CA THR A 62 -2.11 12.30 1.62
C THR A 62 -1.20 12.07 0.43
N VAL A 63 0.08 12.39 0.59
CA VAL A 63 1.10 12.20 -0.46
C VAL A 63 1.24 10.71 -0.77
N LEU A 64 1.31 9.86 0.25
CA LEU A 64 1.46 8.42 0.06
C LEU A 64 0.23 7.79 -0.63
N ARG A 65 -1.00 8.24 -0.32
CA ARG A 65 -2.21 7.80 -1.06
C ARG A 65 -2.12 8.16 -2.54
N GLN A 66 -1.69 9.38 -2.85
CA GLN A 66 -1.60 9.83 -4.24
C GLN A 66 -0.60 8.98 -5.05
N GLU A 67 0.58 8.70 -4.48
CA GLU A 67 1.58 7.87 -5.15
C GLU A 67 1.11 6.43 -5.31
N LEU A 68 0.53 5.82 -4.26
CA LEU A 68 0.01 4.46 -4.34
C LEU A 68 -1.17 4.32 -5.31
N GLN A 69 -2.03 5.33 -5.43
CA GLN A 69 -3.14 5.34 -6.39
C GLN A 69 -2.68 5.46 -7.84
N LYS A 70 -1.56 6.16 -8.12
CA LYS A 70 -0.96 6.20 -9.45
C LYS A 70 -0.46 4.81 -9.87
N GLU A 71 0.21 4.14 -8.94
CA GLU A 71 0.76 2.79 -9.16
C GLU A 71 -0.34 1.74 -9.37
N LEU A 72 -1.45 1.81 -8.61
CA LEU A 72 -2.57 0.86 -8.75
C LEU A 72 -3.43 1.08 -10.02
N ARG A 73 -3.21 2.18 -10.76
CA ARG A 73 -3.90 2.48 -12.03
C ARG A 73 -3.16 1.97 -13.28
N THR A 74 -1.94 1.45 -13.12
CA THR A 74 -1.04 1.02 -14.20
C THR A 74 -1.02 -0.51 -14.31
#